data_AF-A0A3M1PBR2-F1
#
_entry.id   AF-A0A3M1PBR2-F1
#
_cell.length_a   1.000
_cell.length_b   1.000
_cell.length_c   1.000
_cell.angle_alpha   90.00
_cell.angle_beta   90.00
_cell.angle_gamma   90.00
#
_symmetry.space_group_name_H-M   'P 1'
#
loop_
_entity.id
_entity.type
_entity.pdbx_description
1 polymer ?
#
loop_
_entity_poly.entity_id
_entity_poly.type
_entity_poly.pdbx_seq_one_letter_code
_entity_poly.pdbx_strand_id
1 'polypeptide(L)'
;MNRRKKFVLTFLTTLVVLALSFGLIYAGGFLIVTNTGVPYKWDPAQPVPYNPDQGMLGVLTNAQAVQLVDDNVKLWDNQHIPTSSLSFTNAGSLPIDVQTAADFAQFDSKNDSINPVIFDVDGSLLDDLGFDPGVLGFASVEFIRTIAPFYILEGKAVLNGNWIDGDSTDGVETTVEVMGSTLTHEIGHYLNLDHTQVNGQFFIGDDDDPGFVTYGDPTPQSTNLMFPFFLGLPGEPTAPNTDDIQTISALYPAGGFPAAFGTIEGSVFESDGTTPFAGADVIARNVTDPFGDAVSRVSGALFNPGAQFPTGGSPDPALEGQYELPGLSPGASYTVEIVQVNPRFTGGSGVGPIDPPAILPSFEEFWNGTSEGATTADNPLDAQNV
;
A
#
# COMPACT_ATOMS: atom_id res chain seq x y z
N MET A 1 -1.65 -24.88 40.19
CA MET A 1 -1.21 -23.49 39.96
C MET A 1 -0.40 -23.51 38.67
N ASN A 2 -0.78 -22.92 37.54
CA ASN A 2 -1.78 -21.90 37.24
C ASN A 2 -2.60 -22.29 36.01
N ARG A 3 -3.90 -22.00 36.10
CA ARG A 3 -4.89 -22.17 35.03
C ARG A 3 -4.60 -21.15 33.92
N ARG A 4 -4.16 -21.59 32.74
CA ARG A 4 -4.34 -20.82 31.51
C ARG A 4 -5.84 -20.81 31.21
N LYS A 5 -6.53 -19.74 31.59
CA LYS A 5 -7.89 -19.47 31.13
C LYS A 5 -7.77 -19.11 29.65
N LYS A 6 -8.21 -20.03 28.78
CA LYS A 6 -8.52 -19.69 27.39
C LYS A 6 -9.68 -18.70 27.44
N PHE A 7 -9.39 -17.42 27.23
CA PHE A 7 -10.41 -16.48 26.81
C PHE A 7 -10.67 -16.78 25.34
N VAL A 8 -11.70 -17.59 25.09
CA VAL A 8 -12.35 -17.63 23.78
C VAL A 8 -13.31 -16.45 23.80
N LEU A 9 -12.82 -15.30 23.33
CA LEU A 9 -13.67 -14.19 22.96
C LEU A 9 -13.99 -14.42 21.49
N THR A 10 -15.16 -14.97 21.21
CA THR A 10 -15.67 -15.14 19.84
C THR A 10 -16.02 -13.75 19.32
N PHE A 11 -15.05 -13.04 18.75
CA PHE A 11 -15.33 -12.00 17.77
C PHE A 11 -15.43 -12.70 16.42
N LEU A 12 -16.53 -12.46 15.71
CA LEU A 12 -16.67 -12.84 14.31
C LEU A 12 -15.72 -11.93 13.53
N THR A 13 -14.49 -12.39 13.27
CA THR A 13 -13.62 -11.76 12.28
C THR A 13 -14.13 -12.19 10.91
N THR A 14 -14.95 -11.35 10.29
CA THR A 14 -15.28 -11.49 8.88
C THR A 14 -14.07 -11.03 8.09
N LEU A 15 -13.16 -11.96 7.79
CA LEU A 15 -12.06 -11.73 6.87
C LEU A 15 -12.68 -11.64 5.46
N VAL A 16 -12.76 -10.44 4.91
CA VAL A 16 -13.32 -10.24 3.56
C VAL A 16 -12.21 -10.45 2.54
N VAL A 17 -12.42 -11.40 1.63
CA VAL A 17 -11.48 -11.73 0.55
C VAL A 17 -11.92 -10.97 -0.69
N LEU A 18 -11.08 -10.06 -1.15
CA LEU A 18 -11.29 -9.30 -2.38
C LEU A 18 -11.14 -10.23 -3.60
N ALA A 19 -12.23 -10.52 -4.31
CA ALA A 19 -12.15 -11.20 -5.60
C ALA A 19 -13.29 -10.74 -6.51
N LEU A 20 -12.99 -9.83 -7.45
CA LEU A 20 -13.30 -9.96 -8.88
C LEU A 20 -12.94 -8.70 -9.71
N SER A 21 -12.02 -8.92 -10.65
CA SER A 21 -11.88 -8.35 -12.01
C SER A 21 -12.54 -7.01 -12.35
N PHE A 22 -11.84 -5.90 -12.11
CA PHE A 22 -11.63 -4.81 -13.07
C PHE A 22 -10.28 -4.13 -12.75
N GLY A 23 -9.35 -4.16 -13.70
CA GLY A 23 -8.00 -3.56 -13.58
C GLY A 23 -7.05 -4.35 -12.66
N LEU A 24 -6.13 -5.10 -13.25
CA LEU A 24 -4.98 -5.65 -12.52
C LEU A 24 -4.06 -4.47 -12.16
N ILE A 25 -4.08 -3.98 -10.91
CA ILE A 25 -3.22 -2.88 -10.49
C ILE A 25 -1.98 -3.48 -9.83
N TYR A 26 -0.85 -3.55 -10.56
CA TYR A 26 0.39 -4.15 -10.05
C TYR A 26 1.61 -3.30 -10.36
N ALA A 27 2.28 -2.82 -9.33
CA ALA A 27 3.74 -2.79 -9.34
C ALA A 27 4.23 -2.67 -7.90
N GLY A 28 5.14 -3.57 -7.51
CA GLY A 28 5.54 -3.87 -6.13
C GLY A 28 6.25 -2.79 -5.34
N GLY A 29 5.55 -1.66 -5.19
CA GLY A 29 5.95 -0.41 -4.57
C GLY A 29 5.18 0.78 -5.16
N PHE A 30 4.84 0.78 -6.46
CA PHE A 30 4.12 1.89 -7.10
C PHE A 30 3.08 1.40 -8.12
N LEU A 31 1.84 1.89 -8.09
CA LEU A 31 0.78 1.35 -8.97
C LEU A 31 1.08 1.53 -10.47
N ILE A 32 1.63 2.67 -10.90
CA ILE A 32 1.84 3.00 -12.31
C ILE A 32 3.30 3.38 -12.56
N VAL A 33 3.91 2.69 -13.52
CA VAL A 33 5.32 2.83 -13.89
C VAL A 33 5.44 2.99 -15.41
N THR A 34 6.36 3.83 -15.87
CA THR A 34 6.60 3.99 -17.31
C THR A 34 7.15 2.69 -17.93
N ASN A 35 7.10 2.61 -19.25
CA ASN A 35 7.75 1.52 -20.00
C ASN A 35 9.30 1.52 -19.91
N THR A 36 9.88 2.46 -19.16
CA THR A 36 11.32 2.53 -18.87
C THR A 36 11.61 2.34 -17.38
N GLY A 37 10.63 1.92 -16.58
CA GLY A 37 10.83 1.64 -15.15
C GLY A 37 10.86 2.89 -14.26
N VAL A 38 10.26 4.00 -14.70
CA VAL A 38 10.18 5.24 -13.90
C VAL A 38 8.77 5.36 -13.31
N PRO A 39 8.60 5.42 -11.98
CA PRO A 39 7.30 5.65 -11.37
C PRO A 39 6.71 7.01 -11.77
N TYR A 40 5.41 7.03 -12.06
CA TYR A 40 4.69 8.30 -12.21
C TYR A 40 4.51 8.98 -10.86
N LYS A 41 4.43 10.31 -10.88
CA LYS A 41 4.21 11.12 -9.68
C LYS A 41 3.50 12.42 -9.97
N TRP A 42 2.86 13.02 -8.99
CA TRP A 42 2.37 14.39 -9.12
C TRP A 42 3.52 15.39 -9.33
N ASP A 43 3.26 16.53 -9.96
CA ASP A 43 4.26 17.60 -10.08
C ASP A 43 4.57 18.18 -8.69
N PRO A 44 5.78 17.97 -8.11
CA PRO A 44 6.09 18.42 -6.76
C PRO A 44 6.15 19.96 -6.64
N ALA A 45 6.15 20.69 -7.75
CA ALA A 45 6.09 22.15 -7.74
C ALA A 45 4.67 22.70 -7.52
N GLN A 46 3.64 21.85 -7.57
CA GLN A 46 2.24 22.22 -7.37
C GLN A 46 1.63 21.38 -6.23
N PRO A 47 0.68 21.93 -5.46
CA PRO A 47 -0.08 21.12 -4.53
C PRO A 47 -0.97 20.12 -5.29
N VAL A 48 -1.06 18.89 -4.78
CA VAL A 48 -1.94 17.84 -5.30
C VAL A 48 -3.40 18.28 -5.08
N PRO A 49 -4.19 18.45 -6.15
CA PRO A 49 -5.58 18.87 -6.04
C PRO A 49 -6.50 17.71 -5.64
N TYR A 50 -7.57 18.01 -4.92
CA TYR A 50 -8.71 17.11 -4.73
C TYR A 50 -10.03 17.89 -4.73
N ASN A 51 -11.09 17.25 -5.20
CA ASN A 51 -12.43 17.80 -5.34
C ASN A 51 -13.42 16.95 -4.55
N PRO A 52 -13.79 17.33 -3.32
CA PRO A 52 -14.73 16.55 -2.53
C PRO A 52 -16.14 16.62 -3.09
N ASP A 53 -16.91 15.56 -2.87
CA ASP A 53 -18.30 15.47 -3.26
C ASP A 53 -19.22 16.50 -2.57
N GLN A 54 -20.45 16.64 -3.08
CA GLN A 54 -21.49 17.48 -2.47
C GLN A 54 -22.38 16.71 -1.46
N GLY A 55 -22.34 15.38 -1.49
CA GLY A 55 -23.18 14.48 -0.70
C GLY A 55 -22.75 14.27 0.75
N MET A 56 -23.46 13.36 1.41
CA MET A 56 -23.14 12.84 2.74
C MET A 56 -22.25 11.59 2.62
N LEU A 57 -21.59 11.21 3.72
CA LEU A 57 -20.88 9.93 3.83
C LEU A 57 -21.39 9.19 5.06
N GLY A 58 -22.25 8.19 4.89
CA GLY A 58 -22.95 7.52 5.99
C GLY A 58 -23.66 8.53 6.90
N VAL A 59 -23.35 8.51 8.20
CA VAL A 59 -23.90 9.48 9.17
C VAL A 59 -23.31 10.88 9.07
N LEU A 60 -22.23 11.09 8.31
CA LEU A 60 -21.55 12.38 8.24
C LEU A 60 -22.28 13.32 7.29
N THR A 61 -22.60 14.52 7.77
CA THR A 61 -23.00 15.63 6.90
C THR A 61 -21.89 15.95 5.90
N ASN A 62 -22.23 16.55 4.76
CA ASN A 62 -21.22 16.95 3.76
C ASN A 62 -20.06 17.76 4.38
N ALA A 63 -20.36 18.73 5.25
CA ALA A 63 -19.33 19.53 5.91
C ALA A 63 -18.38 18.67 6.78
N GLN A 64 -18.89 17.62 7.42
CA GLN A 64 -18.08 16.68 8.20
C GLN A 64 -17.27 15.75 7.30
N ALA A 65 -17.85 15.26 6.20
CA ALA A 65 -17.14 14.43 5.22
C ALA A 65 -16.02 15.21 4.53
N VAL A 66 -16.26 16.47 4.11
CA VAL A 66 -15.23 17.36 3.57
C VAL A 66 -14.13 17.62 4.59
N GLN A 67 -14.48 17.84 5.87
CA GLN A 67 -13.48 18.00 6.93
C GLN A 67 -12.65 16.72 7.14
N LEU A 68 -13.28 15.54 7.08
CA LEU A 68 -12.59 14.26 7.11
C LEU A 68 -11.57 14.18 5.97
N VAL A 69 -11.95 14.58 4.75
CA VAL A 69 -11.02 14.63 3.62
C VAL A 69 -9.87 15.60 3.87
N ASP A 70 -10.18 16.84 4.24
CA ASP A 70 -9.19 17.89 4.49
C ASP A 70 -8.18 17.50 5.58
N ASP A 71 -8.58 16.71 6.58
CA ASP A 71 -7.69 16.27 7.66
C ASP A 71 -6.80 15.09 7.24
N ASN A 72 -7.35 14.12 6.52
CA ASN A 72 -6.64 12.89 6.18
C ASN A 72 -5.70 13.03 4.98
N VAL A 73 -6.03 13.86 3.97
CA VAL A 73 -5.09 14.14 2.86
C VAL A 73 -3.79 14.80 3.37
N LYS A 74 -3.88 15.60 4.45
CA LYS A 74 -2.72 16.29 5.03
C LYS A 74 -1.77 15.36 5.76
N LEU A 75 -2.17 14.14 6.09
CA LEU A 75 -1.25 13.16 6.69
C LEU A 75 -0.12 12.76 5.72
N TRP A 76 -0.29 12.98 4.42
CA TRP A 76 0.75 12.79 3.41
C TRP A 76 1.53 14.06 3.07
N ASP A 77 1.18 15.22 3.65
CA ASP A 77 1.83 16.48 3.33
C ASP A 77 3.21 16.62 4.00
N ASN A 78 3.96 17.64 3.60
CA ASN A 78 5.29 17.92 4.14
C ASN A 78 5.33 18.41 5.59
N GLN A 79 4.19 18.76 6.19
CA GLN A 79 4.11 19.10 7.62
C GLN A 79 4.06 17.83 8.46
N HIS A 80 3.40 16.79 7.95
CA HIS A 80 3.37 15.47 8.58
C HIS A 80 4.58 14.60 8.22
N ILE A 81 5.06 14.69 6.96
CA ILE A 81 6.19 13.95 6.43
C ILE A 81 7.28 14.93 5.95
N PRO A 82 8.17 15.42 6.84
CA PRO A 82 9.16 16.45 6.49
C PRO A 82 10.20 16.06 5.44
N THR A 83 10.34 14.76 5.17
CA THR A 83 11.20 14.18 4.13
C THR A 83 10.54 14.14 2.76
N SER A 84 9.26 14.52 2.66
CA SER A 84 8.51 14.63 1.42
C SER A 84 8.27 16.10 1.03
N SER A 85 8.27 16.40 -0.28
CA SER A 85 7.94 17.73 -0.81
C SER A 85 6.44 17.93 -1.05
N LEU A 86 5.61 16.93 -0.74
CA LEU A 86 4.18 16.94 -1.04
C LEU A 86 3.43 18.06 -0.30
N SER A 87 2.40 18.56 -0.96
CA SER A 87 1.39 19.44 -0.38
C SER A 87 0.08 19.22 -1.12
N PHE A 88 -1.04 19.58 -0.49
CA PHE A 88 -2.37 19.34 -1.03
C PHE A 88 -3.17 20.64 -1.10
N THR A 89 -4.14 20.69 -2.02
CA THR A 89 -5.09 21.78 -2.11
C THR A 89 -6.50 21.25 -2.36
N ASN A 90 -7.45 21.72 -1.55
CA ASN A 90 -8.86 21.56 -1.86
C ASN A 90 -9.16 22.42 -3.10
N ALA A 91 -9.49 21.77 -4.22
CA ALA A 91 -9.75 22.41 -5.51
C ALA A 91 -11.23 22.82 -5.68
N GLY A 92 -12.01 22.78 -4.60
CA GLY A 92 -13.44 23.07 -4.58
C GLY A 92 -14.28 21.81 -4.82
N SER A 93 -15.57 21.88 -4.48
CA SER A 93 -16.47 20.73 -4.60
C SER A 93 -16.66 20.28 -6.05
N LEU A 94 -17.01 19.01 -6.21
CA LEU A 94 -17.52 18.48 -7.49
C LEU A 94 -18.73 19.28 -7.99
N PRO A 95 -18.97 19.34 -9.31
CA PRO A 95 -20.09 20.08 -9.87
C PRO A 95 -21.47 19.45 -9.57
N ILE A 96 -21.49 18.17 -9.23
CA ILE A 96 -22.70 17.41 -8.84
C ILE A 96 -22.39 16.57 -7.58
N ASP A 97 -23.44 16.09 -6.95
CA ASP A 97 -23.40 15.02 -5.96
C ASP A 97 -23.40 13.66 -6.68
N VAL A 98 -22.39 12.83 -6.46
CA VAL A 98 -22.23 11.56 -7.20
C VAL A 98 -22.94 10.43 -6.47
N GLN A 99 -24.14 10.07 -6.94
CA GLN A 99 -24.96 9.03 -6.31
C GLN A 99 -25.14 7.77 -7.15
N THR A 100 -24.88 7.83 -8.46
CA THR A 100 -25.16 6.72 -9.38
C THR A 100 -23.95 6.39 -10.24
N ALA A 101 -23.90 5.18 -10.79
CA ALA A 101 -22.88 4.80 -11.77
C ALA A 101 -22.85 5.74 -13.00
N ALA A 102 -23.99 6.35 -13.35
CA ALA A 102 -24.08 7.33 -14.43
C ALA A 102 -23.44 8.67 -14.06
N ASP A 103 -23.53 9.08 -12.80
CA ASP A 103 -22.83 10.27 -12.28
C ASP A 103 -21.34 10.01 -12.19
N PHE A 104 -20.93 8.85 -11.67
CA PHE A 104 -19.53 8.43 -11.60
C PHE A 104 -18.86 8.43 -12.97
N ALA A 105 -19.54 7.90 -14.00
CA ALA A 105 -19.03 7.87 -15.37
C ALA A 105 -18.78 9.26 -16.01
N GLN A 106 -19.26 10.34 -15.38
CA GLN A 106 -18.95 11.71 -15.81
C GLN A 106 -17.54 12.15 -15.41
N PHE A 107 -16.94 11.50 -14.41
CA PHE A 107 -15.60 11.80 -13.91
C PHE A 107 -14.61 10.67 -14.24
N ASP A 108 -15.07 9.42 -14.27
CA ASP A 108 -14.23 8.28 -14.59
C ASP A 108 -13.61 8.40 -16.00
N SER A 109 -12.29 8.28 -16.04
CA SER A 109 -11.53 8.27 -17.28
C SER A 109 -11.82 9.51 -18.16
N LYS A 110 -12.03 10.69 -17.54
CA LYS A 110 -12.08 12.00 -18.22
C LYS A 110 -10.91 12.90 -17.85
N ASN A 111 -10.16 13.37 -18.86
CA ASN A 111 -9.14 14.41 -18.69
C ASN A 111 -9.79 15.81 -18.66
N ASP A 112 -10.38 16.16 -17.53
CA ASP A 112 -11.15 17.40 -17.31
C ASP A 112 -10.58 18.29 -16.18
N SER A 113 -9.45 17.89 -15.61
CA SER A 113 -8.75 18.50 -14.47
C SER A 113 -9.53 18.43 -13.15
N ILE A 114 -10.49 17.50 -13.03
CA ILE A 114 -11.22 17.21 -11.81
C ILE A 114 -10.63 15.97 -11.14
N ASN A 115 -10.58 16.01 -9.81
CA ASN A 115 -9.84 15.07 -8.99
C ASN A 115 -10.76 14.54 -7.87
N PRO A 116 -11.76 13.71 -8.23
CA PRO A 116 -12.91 13.46 -7.36
C PRO A 116 -12.55 12.67 -6.10
N VAL A 117 -13.07 13.12 -4.96
CA VAL A 117 -13.19 12.34 -3.73
C VAL A 117 -14.69 12.17 -3.46
N ILE A 118 -15.23 11.04 -3.89
CA ILE A 118 -16.66 10.74 -3.94
C ILE A 118 -17.14 10.13 -2.62
N PHE A 119 -18.33 10.54 -2.18
CA PHE A 119 -18.95 10.02 -0.98
C PHE A 119 -20.12 9.13 -1.38
N ASP A 120 -19.89 7.82 -1.45
CA ASP A 120 -20.98 6.86 -1.58
C ASP A 120 -21.70 6.80 -0.24
N VAL A 121 -22.89 7.40 -0.16
CA VAL A 121 -23.57 7.62 1.12
C VAL A 121 -23.89 6.34 1.87
N ASP A 122 -24.26 5.28 1.14
CA ASP A 122 -24.82 4.04 1.68
C ASP A 122 -24.25 2.78 1.00
N GLY A 123 -23.19 2.91 0.20
CA GLY A 123 -22.56 1.78 -0.50
C GLY A 123 -23.26 1.38 -1.80
N SER A 124 -24.38 2.00 -2.15
CA SER A 124 -25.13 1.64 -3.37
C SER A 124 -24.38 1.98 -4.65
N LEU A 125 -23.53 3.02 -4.66
CA LEU A 125 -22.71 3.33 -5.83
C LEU A 125 -21.65 2.24 -6.06
N LEU A 126 -20.94 1.80 -5.00
CA LEU A 126 -19.96 0.72 -5.10
C LEU A 126 -20.63 -0.60 -5.52
N ASP A 127 -21.82 -0.90 -5.00
CA ASP A 127 -22.61 -2.08 -5.43
C ASP A 127 -22.99 -1.99 -6.92
N ASP A 128 -23.47 -0.83 -7.38
CA ASP A 128 -23.78 -0.57 -8.79
C ASP A 128 -22.56 -0.70 -9.71
N LEU A 129 -21.36 -0.36 -9.20
CA LEU A 129 -20.09 -0.52 -9.91
C LEU A 129 -19.54 -1.97 -9.83
N GLY A 130 -20.18 -2.84 -9.06
CA GLY A 130 -19.84 -4.26 -8.94
C GLY A 130 -18.68 -4.55 -7.99
N PHE A 131 -18.39 -3.64 -7.05
CA PHE A 131 -17.41 -3.90 -6.00
C PHE A 131 -17.96 -4.90 -4.96
N ASP A 132 -17.06 -5.62 -4.30
CA ASP A 132 -17.43 -6.48 -3.18
C ASP A 132 -18.00 -5.62 -2.02
N PRO A 133 -19.05 -6.07 -1.32
CA PRO A 133 -19.61 -5.35 -0.17
C PRO A 133 -18.58 -5.08 0.95
N GLY A 134 -17.49 -5.84 0.98
CA GLY A 134 -16.34 -5.69 1.86
C GLY A 134 -15.46 -4.47 1.62
N VAL A 135 -15.65 -3.74 0.52
CA VAL A 135 -14.79 -2.62 0.14
C VAL A 135 -15.20 -1.36 0.91
N LEU A 136 -14.27 -0.83 1.70
CA LEU A 136 -14.47 0.42 2.45
C LEU A 136 -14.22 1.67 1.57
N GLY A 137 -13.40 1.53 0.54
CA GLY A 137 -13.08 2.57 -0.41
C GLY A 137 -12.17 2.05 -1.52
N PHE A 138 -11.93 2.88 -2.53
CA PHE A 138 -10.89 2.64 -3.52
C PHE A 138 -10.38 3.97 -4.08
N ALA A 139 -9.15 3.96 -4.56
CA ALA A 139 -8.56 5.07 -5.31
C ALA A 139 -7.69 4.58 -6.45
N SER A 140 -7.45 5.48 -7.39
CA SER A 140 -6.55 5.21 -8.51
C SER A 140 -6.03 6.50 -9.12
N VAL A 141 -4.84 6.41 -9.74
CA VAL A 141 -4.41 7.36 -10.76
C VAL A 141 -5.26 7.16 -12.02
N GLU A 142 -5.81 8.25 -12.57
CA GLU A 142 -6.68 8.20 -13.76
C GLU A 142 -5.97 8.68 -15.02
N PHE A 143 -5.26 9.81 -14.94
CA PHE A 143 -4.54 10.37 -16.08
C PHE A 143 -3.09 10.66 -15.78
N ILE A 144 -2.28 10.38 -16.80
CA ILE A 144 -0.83 10.54 -16.76
C ILE A 144 -0.33 11.27 -18.01
N ARG A 145 0.78 11.98 -17.86
CA ARG A 145 1.56 12.52 -18.96
C ARG A 145 2.57 11.48 -19.41
N THR A 146 2.32 10.84 -20.55
CA THR A 146 3.15 9.76 -21.12
C THR A 146 4.51 10.21 -21.69
N ILE A 147 4.85 11.49 -21.57
CA ILE A 147 6.14 12.06 -21.97
C ILE A 147 6.80 12.75 -20.77
N ALA A 148 8.12 12.64 -20.68
CA ALA A 148 8.87 13.26 -19.60
C ALA A 148 8.64 14.80 -19.54
N PRO A 149 8.49 15.39 -18.34
CA PRO A 149 8.44 14.73 -17.04
C PRO A 149 7.15 13.92 -16.84
N PHE A 150 7.28 12.67 -16.38
CA PHE A 150 6.19 11.69 -16.27
C PHE A 150 5.29 11.98 -15.07
N TYR A 151 4.33 12.89 -15.26
CA TYR A 151 3.45 13.33 -14.19
C TYR A 151 2.09 12.65 -14.19
N ILE A 152 1.54 12.48 -12.99
CA ILE A 152 0.12 12.28 -12.76
C ILE A 152 -0.57 13.62 -13.00
N LEU A 153 -1.70 13.58 -13.69
CA LEU A 153 -2.53 14.73 -14.01
C LEU A 153 -3.83 14.70 -13.23
N GLU A 154 -4.43 13.51 -13.08
CA GLU A 154 -5.68 13.32 -12.35
C GLU A 154 -5.68 11.98 -11.60
N GLY A 155 -6.39 11.96 -10.47
CA GLY A 155 -6.71 10.76 -9.70
C GLY A 155 -8.10 10.85 -9.09
N LYS A 156 -8.60 9.72 -8.59
CA LYS A 156 -9.88 9.62 -7.89
C LYS A 156 -9.77 8.82 -6.61
N ALA A 157 -10.71 9.08 -5.70
CA ALA A 157 -11.01 8.25 -4.55
C ALA A 157 -12.54 8.15 -4.35
N VAL A 158 -13.01 7.02 -3.85
CA VAL A 158 -14.41 6.79 -3.46
C VAL A 158 -14.43 6.14 -2.09
N LEU A 159 -15.29 6.64 -1.19
CA LEU A 159 -15.47 6.10 0.16
C LEU A 159 -16.87 5.51 0.31
N ASN A 160 -16.95 4.34 0.94
CA ASN A 160 -18.19 3.61 1.17
C ASN A 160 -18.79 3.94 2.54
N GLY A 161 -19.81 4.79 2.54
CA GLY A 161 -20.53 5.26 3.72
C GLY A 161 -21.36 4.20 4.43
N ASN A 162 -21.64 3.04 3.81
CA ASN A 162 -22.33 1.92 4.47
C ASN A 162 -21.61 1.50 5.75
N TRP A 163 -20.28 1.61 5.78
CA TRP A 163 -19.47 1.24 6.95
C TRP A 163 -19.57 2.19 8.13
N ILE A 164 -20.18 3.37 7.95
CA ILE A 164 -20.34 4.37 9.01
C ILE A 164 -21.74 4.99 8.96
N ASP A 165 -22.75 4.23 8.55
CA ASP A 165 -24.13 4.68 8.43
C ASP A 165 -24.93 4.54 9.75
N GLY A 166 -24.34 3.88 10.75
CA GLY A 166 -24.91 3.66 12.07
C GLY A 166 -25.83 2.44 12.15
N ASP A 167 -25.96 1.65 11.09
CA ASP A 167 -26.71 0.40 11.05
C ASP A 167 -25.79 -0.82 11.29
N SER A 168 -25.52 -1.09 12.55
CA SER A 168 -24.77 -2.31 12.94
C SER A 168 -25.49 -3.65 12.67
N THR A 169 -26.70 -3.67 12.08
CA THR A 169 -27.50 -4.90 11.96
C THR A 169 -27.13 -5.78 10.77
N ASP A 170 -26.49 -5.22 9.75
CA ASP A 170 -25.98 -5.96 8.58
C ASP A 170 -24.58 -6.55 8.82
N GLY A 171 -23.91 -6.13 9.90
CA GLY A 171 -22.56 -6.56 10.27
C GLY A 171 -21.44 -5.77 9.58
N VAL A 172 -21.77 -4.65 8.93
CA VAL A 172 -20.89 -3.80 8.14
C VAL A 172 -20.81 -2.43 8.81
N GLU A 173 -20.11 -2.34 9.95
CA GLU A 173 -19.96 -1.07 10.67
C GLU A 173 -18.53 -0.95 11.23
N THR A 174 -17.96 0.23 11.07
CA THR A 174 -16.67 0.65 11.62
C THR A 174 -16.79 2.04 12.23
N THR A 175 -15.67 2.65 12.62
CA THR A 175 -15.68 4.01 13.18
C THR A 175 -15.33 5.05 12.13
N VAL A 176 -15.73 6.30 12.36
CA VAL A 176 -15.32 7.44 11.52
C VAL A 176 -13.78 7.60 11.49
N GLU A 177 -13.10 7.24 12.57
CA GLU A 177 -11.62 7.22 12.63
C GLU A 177 -11.04 6.19 11.67
N VAL A 178 -11.61 4.99 11.62
CA VAL A 178 -11.22 3.96 10.64
C VAL A 178 -11.53 4.42 9.21
N MET A 179 -12.70 5.01 8.96
CA MET A 179 -13.01 5.55 7.63
C MET A 179 -12.01 6.66 7.21
N GLY A 180 -11.53 7.46 8.17
CA GLY A 180 -10.42 8.39 7.93
C GLY A 180 -9.11 7.68 7.58
N SER A 181 -8.77 6.59 8.30
CA SER A 181 -7.62 5.75 7.97
C SER A 181 -7.73 5.13 6.58
N THR A 182 -8.90 4.58 6.22
CA THR A 182 -9.20 4.10 4.86
C THR A 182 -8.99 5.20 3.84
N LEU A 183 -9.54 6.40 4.03
CA LEU A 183 -9.28 7.51 3.13
C LEU A 183 -7.77 7.79 3.02
N THR A 184 -7.04 7.79 4.13
CA THR A 184 -5.60 8.04 4.10
C THR A 184 -4.86 6.97 3.29
N HIS A 185 -5.26 5.70 3.41
CA HIS A 185 -4.78 4.59 2.59
C HIS A 185 -5.10 4.83 1.09
N GLU A 186 -6.34 5.18 0.76
CA GLU A 186 -6.74 5.48 -0.61
C GLU A 186 -5.96 6.65 -1.21
N ILE A 187 -5.62 7.66 -0.40
CA ILE A 187 -4.74 8.75 -0.84
C ILE A 187 -3.31 8.25 -1.14
N GLY A 188 -2.85 7.17 -0.52
CA GLY A 188 -1.62 6.50 -0.95
C GLY A 188 -1.68 6.01 -2.39
N HIS A 189 -2.75 5.31 -2.78
CA HIS A 189 -2.99 4.91 -4.17
C HIS A 189 -3.15 6.11 -5.12
N TYR A 190 -3.83 7.16 -4.65
CA TYR A 190 -3.94 8.45 -5.34
C TYR A 190 -2.57 9.09 -5.64
N LEU A 191 -1.60 8.86 -4.77
CA LEU A 191 -0.20 9.28 -4.89
C LEU A 191 0.69 8.29 -5.64
N ASN A 192 0.11 7.21 -6.17
CA ASN A 192 0.75 6.12 -6.91
C ASN A 192 1.48 5.08 -6.05
N LEU A 193 1.13 4.91 -4.77
CA LEU A 193 1.67 3.84 -3.93
C LEU A 193 0.90 2.54 -4.12
N ASP A 194 1.62 1.42 -4.22
CA ASP A 194 1.03 0.07 -4.18
C ASP A 194 0.84 -0.40 -2.73
N HIS A 195 0.15 -1.51 -2.56
CA HIS A 195 0.11 -2.19 -1.28
C HIS A 195 1.47 -2.71 -0.86
N THR A 196 1.63 -2.85 0.46
CA THR A 196 2.79 -3.45 1.12
C THR A 196 2.34 -4.56 2.06
N GLN A 197 3.20 -5.55 2.26
CA GLN A 197 2.92 -6.70 3.13
C GLN A 197 3.50 -6.52 4.53
N VAL A 198 4.64 -5.83 4.69
CA VAL A 198 5.50 -5.98 5.88
C VAL A 198 4.73 -5.81 7.20
N ASN A 199 4.94 -6.76 8.12
CA ASN A 199 4.27 -6.94 9.42
C ASN A 199 2.79 -7.37 9.35
N GLY A 200 2.04 -6.96 8.32
CA GLY A 200 0.60 -7.20 8.24
C GLY A 200 0.23 -8.66 7.98
N GLN A 201 1.08 -9.43 7.30
CA GLN A 201 0.84 -10.85 7.02
C GLN A 201 0.64 -11.69 8.29
N PHE A 202 1.23 -11.27 9.42
CA PHE A 202 1.05 -11.92 10.71
C PHE A 202 -0.44 -12.00 11.12
N PHE A 203 -1.18 -10.92 10.89
CA PHE A 203 -2.53 -10.76 11.43
C PHE A 203 -3.62 -11.45 10.59
N ILE A 204 -3.28 -11.86 9.37
CA ILE A 204 -4.21 -12.57 8.50
C ILE A 204 -4.10 -14.10 8.64
N GLY A 205 -3.37 -14.59 9.64
CA GLY A 205 -3.31 -16.02 9.95
C GLY A 205 -2.57 -16.81 8.89
N ASP A 206 -1.40 -16.29 8.48
CA ASP A 206 -0.41 -17.08 7.76
C ASP A 206 0.33 -17.99 8.76
N ASP A 207 -0.39 -18.99 9.30
CA ASP A 207 0.13 -19.87 10.36
C ASP A 207 1.32 -20.74 9.89
N ASP A 208 1.52 -20.85 8.57
CA ASP A 208 2.58 -21.63 7.93
C ASP A 208 3.87 -20.80 7.68
N ASP A 209 3.77 -19.47 7.74
CA ASP A 209 4.90 -18.52 7.66
C ASP A 209 4.95 -17.69 8.95
N PRO A 210 5.62 -18.19 10.01
CA PRO A 210 5.65 -17.46 11.26
C PRO A 210 6.39 -16.14 11.17
N GLY A 211 7.02 -15.74 10.04
CA GLY A 211 7.41 -14.37 9.63
C GLY A 211 8.30 -13.54 10.56
N PHE A 212 8.60 -14.12 11.73
CA PHE A 212 8.73 -13.38 12.98
C PHE A 212 9.38 -14.25 14.07
N VAL A 213 9.85 -15.47 13.74
CA VAL A 213 10.46 -16.39 14.75
C VAL A 213 11.63 -15.73 15.45
N THR A 214 12.38 -14.90 14.72
CA THR A 214 13.56 -14.18 15.20
C THR A 214 13.21 -13.00 16.10
N TYR A 215 12.12 -12.30 15.80
CA TYR A 215 11.80 -10.99 16.38
C TYR A 215 10.63 -11.02 17.37
N GLY A 216 9.85 -12.10 17.40
CA GLY A 216 8.62 -12.23 18.18
C GLY A 216 7.41 -11.62 17.47
N ASP A 217 6.25 -11.62 18.12
CA ASP A 217 5.01 -11.18 17.47
C ASP A 217 5.00 -9.65 17.24
N PRO A 218 4.67 -9.15 16.02
CA PRO A 218 4.47 -7.73 15.78
C PRO A 218 3.22 -7.22 16.51
N THR A 219 3.11 -5.90 16.63
CA THR A 219 1.91 -5.24 17.20
C THR A 219 1.04 -4.67 16.07
N PRO A 220 -0.28 -4.51 16.26
CA PRO A 220 -1.12 -3.88 15.24
C PRO A 220 -0.62 -2.49 14.82
N GLN A 221 0.04 -1.75 15.71
CA GLN A 221 0.63 -0.44 15.40
C GLN A 221 1.76 -0.48 14.36
N SER A 222 2.36 -1.65 14.15
CA SER A 222 3.48 -1.83 13.22
C SER A 222 3.06 -2.31 11.83
N THR A 223 1.76 -2.53 11.57
CA THR A 223 1.30 -2.71 10.20
C THR A 223 1.50 -1.40 9.43
N ASN A 224 1.60 -1.48 8.11
CA ASN A 224 1.63 -0.27 7.28
C ASN A 224 0.23 0.23 6.99
N LEU A 225 0.13 1.53 6.76
CA LEU A 225 -1.12 2.11 6.30
C LEU A 225 -1.49 1.51 4.94
N MET A 226 -0.51 1.30 4.04
CA MET A 226 -0.73 0.67 2.73
C MET A 226 -0.87 -0.87 2.79
N PHE A 227 -1.18 -1.46 3.93
CA PHE A 227 -1.55 -2.89 4.02
C PHE A 227 -2.97 -3.10 3.44
N PRO A 228 -3.22 -4.10 2.57
CA PRO A 228 -4.44 -4.19 1.75
C PRO A 228 -5.72 -4.57 2.51
N PHE A 229 -5.62 -4.93 3.80
CA PHE A 229 -6.78 -5.36 4.57
C PHE A 229 -6.93 -4.54 5.84
N PHE A 230 -8.16 -4.06 6.07
CA PHE A 230 -8.55 -3.58 7.39
C PHE A 230 -8.69 -4.77 8.35
N LEU A 231 -7.90 -4.80 9.43
CA LEU A 231 -7.89 -5.92 10.38
C LEU A 231 -8.89 -5.71 11.53
N GLY A 232 -9.36 -4.47 11.75
CA GLY A 232 -10.26 -4.14 12.85
C GLY A 232 -9.61 -4.30 14.22
N LEU A 233 -8.28 -4.17 14.27
CA LEU A 233 -7.50 -4.41 15.48
C LEU A 233 -7.26 -3.09 16.25
N PRO A 234 -7.37 -3.10 17.59
CA PRO A 234 -7.09 -1.90 18.36
C PRO A 234 -5.68 -1.35 18.13
N GLY A 235 -5.65 -0.13 17.60
CA GLY A 235 -4.45 0.66 17.37
C GLY A 235 -3.66 0.28 16.13
N GLU A 236 -4.33 -0.23 15.10
CA GLU A 236 -3.85 -0.08 13.71
C GLU A 236 -3.48 1.38 13.42
N PRO A 237 -2.53 1.64 12.49
CA PRO A 237 -2.17 2.98 12.09
C PRO A 237 -3.35 3.74 11.50
N THR A 238 -3.42 5.03 11.81
CA THR A 238 -4.35 6.00 11.20
C THR A 238 -3.61 7.04 10.37
N ALA A 239 -2.30 6.88 10.18
CA ALA A 239 -1.42 7.75 9.42
C ALA A 239 -0.26 6.93 8.84
N PRO A 240 0.44 7.44 7.81
CA PRO A 240 1.59 6.77 7.21
C PRO A 240 2.65 6.42 8.25
N ASN A 241 3.16 5.19 8.21
CA ASN A 241 4.24 4.74 9.10
C ASN A 241 5.60 4.74 8.38
N THR A 242 6.63 4.10 8.93
CA THR A 242 7.99 4.11 8.37
C THR A 242 8.07 3.68 6.90
N ASP A 243 7.52 2.53 6.51
CA ASP A 243 7.61 2.02 5.13
C ASP A 243 6.88 2.96 4.14
N ASP A 244 5.69 3.41 4.54
CA ASP A 244 4.89 4.38 3.79
C ASP A 244 5.65 5.70 3.60
N ILE A 245 6.25 6.22 4.69
CA ILE A 245 7.01 7.47 4.73
C ILE A 245 8.25 7.38 3.85
N GLN A 246 9.02 6.29 3.91
CA GLN A 246 10.23 6.16 3.08
C GLN A 246 9.87 6.02 1.60
N THR A 247 8.83 5.26 1.28
CA THR A 247 8.37 5.08 -0.10
C THR A 247 7.91 6.41 -0.71
N ILE A 248 7.10 7.19 0.02
CA ILE A 248 6.63 8.49 -0.48
C ILE A 248 7.76 9.53 -0.53
N SER A 249 8.70 9.49 0.43
CA SER A 249 9.87 10.38 0.44
C SER A 249 10.83 10.09 -0.72
N ALA A 250 10.94 8.83 -1.15
CA ALA A 250 11.70 8.48 -2.34
C ALA A 250 11.07 9.04 -3.62
N LEU A 251 9.73 9.07 -3.70
CA LEU A 251 9.02 9.60 -4.86
C LEU A 251 9.02 11.14 -4.90
N TYR A 252 8.94 11.78 -3.73
CA TYR A 252 8.85 13.23 -3.55
C TYR A 252 9.91 13.77 -2.58
N PRO A 253 11.22 13.66 -2.87
CA PRO A 253 12.27 13.92 -1.90
C PRO A 253 12.33 15.38 -1.42
N ALA A 254 12.39 15.55 -0.10
CA ALA A 254 12.68 16.79 0.62
C ALA A 254 13.43 16.51 1.93
N GLY A 255 13.66 17.54 2.75
CA GLY A 255 14.15 17.35 4.13
C GLY A 255 15.52 16.68 4.27
N GLY A 256 16.33 16.63 3.19
CA GLY A 256 17.63 15.93 3.17
C GLY A 256 17.57 14.51 2.61
N PHE A 257 16.39 14.01 2.21
CA PHE A 257 16.26 12.75 1.50
C PHE A 257 16.82 12.83 0.06
N PRO A 258 17.48 11.78 -0.47
CA PRO A 258 17.94 10.58 0.24
C PRO A 258 19.30 10.77 0.93
N ALA A 259 19.99 11.90 0.71
CA ALA A 259 21.39 12.09 1.10
C ALA A 259 21.68 11.92 2.61
N ALA A 260 20.68 12.12 3.46
CA ALA A 260 20.78 11.96 4.91
C ALA A 260 20.48 10.53 5.39
N PHE A 261 20.08 9.60 4.51
CA PHE A 261 19.61 8.25 4.83
C PHE A 261 20.46 7.18 4.14
N GLY A 262 20.39 5.95 4.67
CA GLY A 262 20.94 4.77 4.02
C GLY A 262 20.01 4.23 2.93
N THR A 263 20.59 3.48 2.00
CA THR A 263 19.86 2.69 1.01
C THR A 263 20.51 1.32 0.94
N ILE A 264 19.70 0.26 0.95
CA ILE A 264 20.11 -1.09 0.56
C ILE A 264 19.50 -1.38 -0.80
N GLU A 265 20.31 -1.80 -1.75
CA GLU A 265 19.87 -2.16 -3.10
C GLU A 265 20.55 -3.45 -3.54
N GLY A 266 19.89 -4.20 -4.42
CA GLY A 266 20.41 -5.49 -4.85
C GLY A 266 19.54 -6.16 -5.89
N SER A 267 19.72 -7.48 -6.03
CA SER A 267 18.87 -8.30 -6.87
C SER A 267 18.65 -9.66 -6.23
N VAL A 268 17.42 -10.17 -6.34
CA VAL A 268 17.06 -11.53 -5.97
C VAL A 268 17.27 -12.43 -7.19
N PHE A 269 17.79 -13.62 -6.95
CA PHE A 269 18.03 -14.63 -7.98
C PHE A 269 17.30 -15.93 -7.61
N GLU A 270 16.98 -16.72 -8.63
CA GLU A 270 16.57 -18.10 -8.43
C GLU A 270 17.70 -18.93 -7.80
N SER A 271 17.37 -20.17 -7.41
CA SER A 271 18.31 -21.13 -6.82
C SER A 271 19.56 -21.44 -7.66
N ASP A 272 19.59 -21.06 -8.95
CA ASP A 272 20.80 -21.19 -9.77
C ASP A 272 21.84 -20.08 -9.53
N GLY A 273 21.49 -19.06 -8.73
CA GLY A 273 22.33 -17.92 -8.36
C GLY A 273 22.61 -16.95 -9.51
N THR A 274 21.93 -17.06 -10.65
CA THR A 274 22.20 -16.27 -11.86
C THR A 274 20.96 -15.78 -12.60
N THR A 275 19.84 -16.50 -12.53
CA THR A 275 18.57 -16.11 -13.13
C THR A 275 17.87 -15.14 -12.18
N PRO A 276 17.55 -13.90 -12.59
CA PRO A 276 16.87 -12.94 -11.73
C PRO A 276 15.47 -13.43 -11.35
N PHE A 277 15.02 -13.10 -10.13
CA PHE A 277 13.71 -13.49 -9.62
C PHE A 277 12.87 -12.27 -9.23
N ALA A 278 11.72 -12.11 -9.90
CA ALA A 278 10.71 -11.12 -9.55
C ALA A 278 9.66 -11.71 -8.59
N GLY A 279 9.15 -10.90 -7.66
CA GLY A 279 8.02 -11.26 -6.80
C GLY A 279 8.35 -11.69 -5.37
N ALA A 280 9.61 -11.54 -4.92
CA ALA A 280 9.97 -11.72 -3.51
C ALA A 280 9.76 -10.41 -2.75
N ASP A 281 9.08 -10.41 -1.61
CA ASP A 281 9.03 -9.23 -0.73
C ASP A 281 10.37 -9.13 0.00
N VAL A 282 11.19 -8.15 -0.36
CA VAL A 282 12.50 -7.92 0.25
C VAL A 282 12.33 -6.92 1.37
N ILE A 283 12.66 -7.31 2.60
CA ILE A 283 12.47 -6.49 3.80
C ILE A 283 13.83 -6.19 4.44
N ALA A 284 14.10 -4.92 4.76
CA ALA A 284 15.16 -4.54 5.67
C ALA A 284 14.56 -4.25 7.05
N ARG A 285 15.01 -4.95 8.08
CA ARG A 285 14.57 -4.75 9.48
C ARG A 285 15.70 -4.24 10.35
N ASN A 286 15.48 -3.13 11.04
CA ASN A 286 16.44 -2.63 12.01
C ASN A 286 16.54 -3.63 13.18
N VAL A 287 17.75 -4.10 13.47
CA VAL A 287 17.99 -5.11 14.52
C VAL A 287 17.53 -4.63 15.91
N THR A 288 17.46 -3.33 16.13
CA THR A 288 17.05 -2.72 17.40
C THR A 288 15.57 -2.31 17.46
N ASP A 289 14.90 -2.22 16.31
CA ASP A 289 13.47 -1.92 16.17
C ASP A 289 12.89 -2.62 14.92
N PRO A 290 12.76 -3.96 14.94
CA PRO A 290 12.49 -4.75 13.74
C PRO A 290 11.07 -4.57 13.18
N PHE A 291 10.18 -3.93 13.94
CA PHE A 291 8.79 -3.67 13.56
C PHE A 291 8.51 -2.20 13.27
N GLY A 292 9.10 -1.27 14.04
CA GLY A 292 8.91 0.16 13.84
C GLY A 292 9.84 0.77 12.80
N ASP A 293 10.99 0.16 12.55
CA ASP A 293 11.97 0.57 11.54
C ASP A 293 12.24 -0.61 10.58
N ALA A 294 11.24 -0.85 9.74
CA ALA A 294 11.29 -1.80 8.64
C ALA A 294 10.85 -1.12 7.34
N VAL A 295 11.51 -1.47 6.24
CA VAL A 295 11.20 -0.99 4.89
C VAL A 295 11.18 -2.19 3.96
N SER A 296 10.19 -2.28 3.08
CA SER A 296 10.10 -3.38 2.12
C SER A 296 9.92 -2.94 0.67
N ARG A 297 10.27 -3.85 -0.24
CA ARG A 297 10.09 -3.68 -1.67
C ARG A 297 10.04 -5.05 -2.33
N VAL A 298 9.05 -5.27 -3.20
CA VAL A 298 9.01 -6.50 -3.98
C VAL A 298 10.07 -6.46 -5.08
N SER A 299 10.88 -7.51 -5.20
CA SER A 299 11.85 -7.63 -6.28
C SER A 299 11.16 -7.60 -7.64
N GLY A 300 11.75 -6.91 -8.61
CA GLY A 300 11.13 -6.77 -9.93
C GLY A 300 10.02 -5.73 -10.01
N ALA A 301 9.79 -4.91 -8.99
CA ALA A 301 8.69 -3.93 -8.95
C ALA A 301 8.60 -2.98 -10.16
N LEU A 302 9.71 -2.76 -10.86
CA LEU A 302 9.78 -1.89 -12.04
C LEU A 302 9.82 -2.66 -13.37
N PHE A 303 9.79 -4.00 -13.32
CA PHE A 303 9.91 -4.89 -14.46
C PHE A 303 8.53 -5.35 -14.97
N ASN A 304 8.34 -5.31 -16.28
CA ASN A 304 7.14 -5.79 -16.96
C ASN A 304 7.51 -6.27 -18.37
N PRO A 305 7.85 -7.57 -18.53
CA PRO A 305 8.28 -8.11 -19.81
C PRO A 305 7.09 -8.23 -20.75
N GLY A 306 7.04 -7.36 -21.77
CA GLY A 306 6.03 -7.44 -22.82
C GLY A 306 4.68 -6.83 -22.47
N ALA A 307 4.64 -5.86 -21.54
CA ALA A 307 3.41 -5.18 -21.12
C ALA A 307 2.31 -6.15 -20.66
N GLN A 308 2.72 -7.19 -19.94
CA GLN A 308 1.83 -8.17 -19.33
C GLN A 308 0.91 -7.52 -18.29
N PHE A 309 1.39 -6.47 -17.62
CA PHE A 309 0.63 -5.71 -16.63
C PHE A 309 0.15 -4.36 -17.19
N PRO A 310 -1.12 -3.98 -16.97
CA PRO A 310 -1.72 -2.78 -17.58
C PRO A 310 -1.18 -1.47 -16.98
N THR A 311 -0.54 -1.56 -15.82
CA THR A 311 0.08 -0.48 -15.04
C THR A 311 1.45 -0.02 -15.56
N GLY A 312 2.00 -0.73 -16.55
CA GLY A 312 3.30 -0.42 -17.16
C GLY A 312 4.48 -1.07 -16.42
N GLY A 313 5.68 -0.56 -16.65
CA GLY A 313 6.95 -1.19 -16.25
C GLY A 313 7.88 -1.48 -17.43
N SER A 314 9.17 -1.60 -17.13
CA SER A 314 10.22 -1.78 -18.12
C SER A 314 10.36 -3.23 -18.57
N PRO A 315 10.54 -3.53 -19.87
CA PRO A 315 10.92 -4.86 -20.31
C PRO A 315 12.42 -5.15 -20.13
N ASP A 316 13.19 -4.26 -19.49
CA ASP A 316 14.63 -4.44 -19.26
C ASP A 316 14.89 -5.59 -18.26
N PRO A 317 15.52 -6.70 -18.68
CA PRO A 317 15.81 -7.83 -17.80
C PRO A 317 16.69 -7.49 -16.59
N ALA A 318 17.44 -6.38 -16.64
CA ALA A 318 18.22 -5.91 -15.49
C ALA A 318 17.34 -5.54 -14.29
N LEU A 319 16.05 -5.29 -14.51
CA LEU A 319 15.10 -4.92 -13.46
C LEU A 319 14.34 -6.11 -12.88
N GLU A 320 14.40 -7.30 -13.49
CA GLU A 320 13.58 -8.46 -13.12
C GLU A 320 13.79 -8.91 -11.66
N GLY A 321 15.04 -8.99 -11.21
CA GLY A 321 15.36 -9.31 -9.81
C GLY A 321 15.60 -8.10 -8.92
N GLN A 322 15.60 -6.89 -9.47
CA GLN A 322 16.13 -5.72 -8.78
C GLN A 322 15.20 -5.25 -7.65
N TYR A 323 15.79 -4.77 -6.55
CA TYR A 323 15.10 -4.06 -5.48
C TYR A 323 15.94 -2.89 -4.97
N GLU A 324 15.28 -1.90 -4.36
CA GLU A 324 15.89 -0.77 -3.66
C GLU A 324 15.04 -0.46 -2.42
N LEU A 325 15.69 -0.36 -1.27
CA LEU A 325 15.14 -0.06 0.06
C LEU A 325 15.77 1.24 0.56
N PRO A 326 15.22 2.40 0.18
CA PRO A 326 15.77 3.70 0.56
C PRO A 326 15.26 4.14 1.94
N GLY A 327 15.90 5.16 2.52
CA GLY A 327 15.38 5.80 3.73
C GLY A 327 15.77 5.13 5.04
N LEU A 328 16.76 4.25 5.03
CA LEU A 328 17.21 3.53 6.22
C LEU A 328 17.88 4.48 7.22
N SER A 329 17.64 4.24 8.51
CA SER A 329 18.18 5.02 9.63
C SER A 329 19.72 5.03 9.61
N PRO A 330 20.36 6.22 9.54
CA PRO A 330 21.82 6.31 9.48
C PRO A 330 22.52 5.68 10.68
N GLY A 331 23.45 4.76 10.40
CA GLY A 331 24.26 4.10 11.44
C GLY A 331 23.52 3.02 12.23
N ALA A 332 22.27 2.71 11.89
CA ALA A 332 21.63 1.49 12.34
C ALA A 332 22.17 0.27 11.58
N SER A 333 21.91 -0.92 12.14
CA SER A 333 22.23 -2.19 11.51
C SER A 333 20.94 -2.90 11.15
N TYR A 334 20.90 -3.47 9.94
CA TYR A 334 19.70 -4.11 9.41
C TYR A 334 19.96 -5.58 9.08
N THR A 335 18.98 -6.45 9.30
CA THR A 335 18.90 -7.69 8.53
C THR A 335 18.18 -7.41 7.23
N VAL A 336 18.53 -8.16 6.18
CA VAL A 336 17.78 -8.20 4.93
C VAL A 336 17.20 -9.60 4.81
N GLU A 337 15.92 -9.70 4.51
CA GLU A 337 15.21 -10.97 4.35
C GLU A 337 14.35 -10.92 3.09
N ILE A 338 14.12 -12.08 2.49
CA ILE A 338 13.08 -12.28 1.49
C ILE A 338 11.96 -13.12 2.08
N VAL A 339 10.74 -12.68 1.87
CA VAL A 339 9.52 -13.34 2.32
C VAL A 339 8.60 -13.53 1.12
N GLN A 340 7.84 -14.62 1.13
CA GLN A 340 6.86 -14.84 0.09
C GLN A 340 5.75 -13.79 0.22
N VAL A 341 5.38 -13.15 -0.89
CA VAL A 341 4.14 -12.37 -0.92
C VAL A 341 2.96 -13.33 -0.65
N ASN A 342 2.12 -13.00 0.33
CA ASN A 342 1.06 -13.87 0.81
C ASN A 342 0.11 -14.20 -0.36
N PRO A 343 -0.21 -15.49 -0.61
CA PRO A 343 -1.04 -15.91 -1.75
C PRO A 343 -2.46 -15.32 -1.79
N ARG A 344 -2.93 -14.67 -0.72
CA ARG A 344 -4.20 -13.94 -0.67
C ARG A 344 -4.11 -12.53 -1.28
N PHE A 345 -2.91 -11.99 -1.43
CA PHE A 345 -2.69 -10.68 -2.06
C PHE A 345 -2.76 -10.83 -3.58
N THR A 346 -4.00 -10.80 -4.08
CA THR A 346 -4.35 -10.97 -5.49
C THR A 346 -5.36 -9.91 -5.90
N GLY A 347 -5.50 -9.66 -7.20
CA GLY A 347 -6.47 -8.67 -7.69
C GLY A 347 -6.21 -7.28 -7.11
N GLY A 348 -7.30 -6.60 -6.70
CA GLY A 348 -7.19 -5.27 -6.09
C GLY A 348 -6.51 -5.23 -4.73
N SER A 349 -6.25 -6.38 -4.08
CA SER A 349 -5.45 -6.49 -2.85
C SER A 349 -4.03 -7.01 -3.13
N GLY A 350 -3.61 -6.99 -4.40
CA GLY A 350 -2.29 -7.43 -4.80
C GLY A 350 -1.18 -6.61 -4.17
N VAL A 351 -0.05 -7.26 -3.93
CA VAL A 351 1.22 -6.66 -3.53
C VAL A 351 2.25 -7.15 -4.53
N GLY A 352 2.95 -6.25 -5.22
CA GLY A 352 3.95 -6.71 -6.18
C GLY A 352 3.51 -6.65 -7.63
N PRO A 353 4.45 -6.85 -8.56
CA PRO A 353 4.15 -6.85 -9.99
C PRO A 353 3.50 -8.17 -10.46
N ILE A 354 3.44 -9.23 -9.64
CA ILE A 354 3.05 -10.58 -10.06
C ILE A 354 1.76 -11.02 -9.36
N ASP A 355 0.76 -11.42 -10.15
CA ASP A 355 -0.50 -12.00 -9.68
C ASP A 355 -0.87 -13.24 -10.51
N PRO A 356 -1.12 -14.41 -9.88
CA PRO A 356 -1.00 -14.67 -8.44
C PRO A 356 0.45 -14.55 -7.93
N PRO A 357 0.66 -14.21 -6.64
CA PRO A 357 1.98 -14.10 -6.04
C PRO A 357 2.93 -15.26 -6.38
N ALA A 358 4.20 -14.93 -6.61
CA ALA A 358 5.24 -15.91 -6.88
C ALA A 358 5.50 -16.79 -5.64
N ILE A 359 5.87 -18.05 -5.87
CA ILE A 359 6.15 -19.00 -4.80
C ILE A 359 7.65 -19.02 -4.52
N LEU A 360 8.02 -18.83 -3.26
CA LEU A 360 9.40 -19.01 -2.81
C LEU A 360 9.63 -20.46 -2.35
N PRO A 361 10.85 -20.99 -2.50
CA PRO A 361 11.19 -22.35 -2.05
C PRO A 361 11.16 -22.51 -0.52
N SER A 362 11.21 -21.39 0.22
CA SER A 362 11.06 -21.32 1.66
C SER A 362 10.25 -20.08 2.06
N PHE A 363 9.76 -20.05 3.30
CA PHE A 363 8.88 -18.98 3.80
C PHE A 363 9.66 -17.68 4.06
N GLU A 364 10.82 -17.79 4.71
CA GLU A 364 11.75 -16.68 4.97
C GLU A 364 13.18 -17.11 4.68
N GLU A 365 13.95 -16.24 4.03
CA GLU A 365 15.37 -16.45 3.77
C GLU A 365 16.14 -15.15 4.06
N PHE A 366 17.20 -15.25 4.85
CA PHE A 366 17.93 -14.10 5.37
C PHE A 366 19.23 -13.91 4.63
N TRP A 367 19.59 -12.67 4.33
CA TRP A 367 20.90 -12.38 3.80
C TRP A 367 22.00 -12.76 4.81
N ASN A 368 22.91 -13.63 4.41
CA ASN A 368 23.95 -14.24 5.23
C ASN A 368 25.37 -14.06 4.63
N GLY A 369 25.52 -13.18 3.63
CA GLY A 369 26.80 -12.73 3.10
C GLY A 369 27.46 -13.70 2.12
N THR A 370 28.65 -14.20 2.43
CA THR A 370 29.35 -15.15 1.54
C THR A 370 28.80 -16.58 1.61
N SER A 371 27.86 -16.83 2.52
CA SER A 371 27.25 -18.14 2.74
C SER A 371 25.99 -18.36 1.89
N GLU A 372 25.60 -17.37 1.09
CA GLU A 372 24.42 -17.41 0.22
C GLU A 372 24.52 -18.61 -0.73
N GLY A 373 23.50 -19.45 -0.75
CA GLY A 373 23.56 -20.68 -1.51
C GLY A 373 22.27 -21.48 -1.55
N ALA A 374 22.12 -22.26 -2.62
CA ALA A 374 20.88 -22.90 -3.05
C ALA A 374 20.36 -24.08 -2.20
N THR A 375 20.95 -24.40 -1.04
CA THR A 375 20.88 -25.79 -0.52
C THR A 375 20.15 -26.03 0.79
N THR A 376 19.70 -25.01 1.51
CA THR A 376 18.77 -25.11 2.65
C THR A 376 18.18 -23.75 2.96
N ALA A 377 16.92 -23.68 3.43
CA ALA A 377 16.40 -22.46 4.03
C ALA A 377 17.35 -22.01 5.16
N ASP A 378 17.70 -20.73 5.15
CA ASP A 378 18.66 -20.20 6.10
C ASP A 378 18.12 -20.28 7.53
N ASN A 379 19.02 -20.57 8.47
CA ASN A 379 18.69 -20.39 9.87
C ASN A 379 18.70 -18.87 10.13
N PRO A 380 17.64 -18.27 10.69
CA PRO A 380 17.63 -16.84 10.95
C PRO A 380 18.76 -16.36 11.87
N LEU A 381 19.39 -17.27 12.63
CA LEU A 381 20.58 -17.00 13.44
C LEU A 381 21.88 -16.82 12.62
N ASP A 382 21.86 -17.18 11.34
CA ASP A 382 23.00 -17.05 10.42
C ASP A 382 22.93 -15.74 9.61
N ALA A 383 21.89 -14.93 9.82
CA ALA A 383 21.73 -13.61 9.21
C ALA A 383 22.96 -12.73 9.47
N GLN A 384 23.44 -12.07 8.43
CA GLN A 384 24.47 -11.05 8.54
C GLN A 384 23.84 -9.67 8.52
N ASN A 385 24.29 -8.82 9.45
CA ASN A 385 23.84 -7.45 9.49
C ASN A 385 24.56 -6.63 8.41
N VAL A 386 23.81 -5.76 7.76
CA VAL A 386 24.31 -4.74 6.82
C VAL A 386 24.43 -3.39 7.51
#